data_AF-A0A667YX78-F1
#
_entry.id   AF-A0A667YX78-F1
#
_cell.length_a   1.000
_cell.length_b   1.000
_cell.length_c   1.000
_cell.angle_alpha   90.00
_cell.angle_beta   90.00
_cell.angle_gamma   90.00
#
_symmetry.space_group_name_H-M   'P 1'
#
loop_
_entity.id
_entity.type
_entity.pdbx_description
1 polymer ?
#
loop_
_entity_poly.entity_id
_entity_poly.type
_entity_poly.pdbx_seq_one_letter_code
_entity_poly.pdbx_strand_id
1 'polypeptide(L)'
;MQTAKRQWASKAEYVLAVAGNVVGLGNVWRFPYLCYKNGGGAFLLPYLVFVVTCGVPLFLLETSVGQYTQEGGITCWRKLCPLAEGIGYAGQVILLYGCSCYILVLAWALLYLGFSFSPQLPWASCSNSWNTDSCVDISTQNGTFRFANQTNTTTAATEFWEKRVLALSGGIEEVGSIRWEVMLCLFAMWVICYFCIWKGVKSTGKVVYLTATFPYVMLLILLIRGLTLPGALSGIVYYLLPEPSRLADPQVWMEAGAQIFFSYSLGVGSLIVLGSYNTYNNNCYKDCLLLCLLNSGTSVVAGFAVFSVLGFMSHEQGVPIEDVAESGPGLAFIVYPQAVAMMPLPQLWAICFFVMIILLGLDTEFVALEVVMTSISDALPTVLRRPGRRELFLFLFCLTLFFVDLVMITEGGMYVFQLLDYYACNGACILFLCVFESLALGWIFGRYSMQISCISKDPNVICVSVSFIGSLVQYKPLTFNRSYVYPAWVNLLGWLLALSSIVVAPGWALIKLVTGPRPLSQRIHQLCQPESSLPNPKEKELQHLRGAELEGFITN
;
A
#
# COMPACT_ATOMS: atom_id res chain seq x y z
N MET A 1 -16.93 30.93 14.17
CA MET A 1 -17.68 29.65 14.08
C MET A 1 -16.74 28.61 13.47
N GLN A 2 -16.18 27.70 14.28
CA GLN A 2 -15.44 26.55 13.72
C GLN A 2 -16.49 25.61 13.10
N THR A 3 -16.43 25.45 11.78
CA THR A 3 -17.27 24.47 11.07
C THR A 3 -16.97 23.08 11.62
N ALA A 4 -18.00 22.37 12.08
CA ALA A 4 -17.89 20.99 12.53
C ALA A 4 -17.22 20.13 11.44
N LYS A 5 -16.35 19.20 11.85
CA LYS A 5 -15.70 18.28 10.93
C LYS A 5 -16.75 17.48 10.17
N ARG A 6 -16.50 17.22 8.88
CA ARG A 6 -17.38 16.35 8.08
C ARG A 6 -17.39 14.95 8.70
N GLN A 7 -18.42 14.18 8.45
CA GLN A 7 -18.52 12.78 8.86
C GLN A 7 -18.89 11.94 7.64
N TRP A 8 -18.66 10.63 7.70
CA TRP A 8 -19.20 9.69 6.73
C TRP A 8 -20.72 9.77 6.68
N ALA A 9 -21.32 9.69 5.49
CA ALA A 9 -22.78 9.77 5.38
C ALA A 9 -23.44 8.43 5.78
N SER A 10 -22.72 7.31 5.71
CA SER A 10 -23.18 6.03 6.21
C SER A 10 -22.03 5.15 6.69
N LYS A 11 -22.38 4.11 7.45
CA LYS A 11 -21.43 3.09 7.90
C LYS A 11 -20.76 2.34 6.75
N ALA A 12 -21.53 2.08 5.68
CA ALA A 12 -21.02 1.38 4.50
C ALA A 12 -19.95 2.21 3.77
N GLU A 13 -20.11 3.53 3.69
CA GLU A 13 -19.09 4.41 3.09
C GLU A 13 -17.75 4.30 3.82
N TYR A 14 -17.77 4.29 5.16
CA TYR A 14 -16.57 4.07 5.96
C TYR A 14 -15.95 2.69 5.71
N VAL A 15 -16.74 1.61 5.82
CA VAL A 15 -16.23 0.24 5.67
C VAL A 15 -15.65 0.02 4.27
N LEU A 16 -16.31 0.52 3.22
CA LEU A 16 -15.83 0.39 1.85
C LEU A 16 -14.59 1.25 1.58
N ALA A 17 -14.51 2.46 2.14
CA ALA A 17 -13.32 3.30 2.01
C ALA A 17 -12.09 2.67 2.70
N VAL A 18 -12.27 2.09 3.89
CA VAL A 18 -11.18 1.37 4.56
C VAL A 18 -10.84 0.08 3.82
N ALA A 19 -11.84 -0.67 3.34
CA ALA A 19 -11.62 -1.89 2.55
C ALA A 19 -10.82 -1.60 1.28
N GLY A 20 -11.18 -0.55 0.52
CA GLY A 20 -10.45 -0.15 -0.69
C GLY A 20 -9.04 0.38 -0.40
N ASN A 21 -8.80 0.97 0.78
CA ASN A 21 -7.44 1.36 1.18
C ASN A 21 -6.55 0.13 1.43
N VAL A 22 -7.05 -0.86 2.16
CA VAL A 22 -6.24 -1.99 2.65
C VAL A 22 -6.15 -3.11 1.61
N VAL A 23 -7.19 -3.27 0.79
CA VAL A 23 -7.23 -4.19 -0.34
C VAL A 23 -6.79 -3.44 -1.60
N GLY A 24 -5.50 -3.52 -1.89
CA GLY A 24 -4.89 -2.89 -3.05
C GLY A 24 -4.09 -3.86 -3.90
N LEU A 25 -3.19 -3.32 -4.71
CA LEU A 25 -2.35 -4.10 -5.61
C LEU A 25 -1.49 -5.13 -4.86
N GLY A 26 -1.01 -4.79 -3.66
CA GLY A 26 -0.21 -5.66 -2.80
C GLY A 26 -0.87 -7.01 -2.49
N ASN A 27 -2.20 -7.06 -2.42
CA ASN A 27 -2.95 -8.30 -2.18
C ASN A 27 -2.92 -9.23 -3.41
N VAL A 28 -2.83 -8.68 -4.61
CA VAL A 28 -2.85 -9.44 -5.88
C VAL A 28 -1.44 -9.82 -6.32
N TRP A 29 -0.48 -8.89 -6.32
CA TRP A 29 0.82 -9.12 -6.99
C TRP A 29 2.02 -9.32 -6.05
N ARG A 30 1.84 -9.16 -4.74
CA ARG A 30 2.92 -9.25 -3.75
C ARG A 30 2.68 -10.39 -2.78
N PHE A 31 1.51 -10.45 -2.15
CA PHE A 31 1.19 -11.53 -1.22
C PHE A 31 1.33 -12.92 -1.84
N PRO A 32 0.78 -13.21 -3.04
CA PRO A 32 0.90 -14.55 -3.62
C PRO A 32 2.35 -14.93 -3.91
N TYR A 33 3.14 -13.99 -4.43
CA TYR A 33 4.56 -14.18 -4.67
C TYR A 33 5.33 -14.47 -3.38
N LEU A 34 5.08 -13.71 -2.31
CA LEU A 34 5.71 -13.94 -1.01
C LEU A 34 5.33 -15.29 -0.41
N CYS A 35 4.07 -15.72 -0.58
CA CYS A 35 3.61 -17.03 -0.14
C CYS A 35 4.41 -18.14 -0.83
N TYR A 36 4.47 -18.12 -2.16
CA TYR A 36 5.26 -19.08 -2.95
C TYR A 36 6.74 -19.08 -2.58
N LYS A 37 7.41 -17.92 -2.60
CA LYS A 37 8.85 -17.78 -2.33
C LYS A 37 9.27 -18.25 -0.93
N ASN A 38 8.37 -18.14 0.05
CA ASN A 38 8.68 -18.38 1.46
C ASN A 38 8.13 -19.70 2.00
N GLY A 39 8.03 -20.72 1.14
CA GLY A 39 7.66 -22.08 1.53
C GLY A 39 6.16 -22.37 1.38
N GLY A 40 5.50 -21.71 0.43
CA GLY A 40 4.10 -21.93 0.09
C GLY A 40 3.18 -21.78 1.30
N GLY A 41 2.38 -22.82 1.57
CA GLY A 41 1.43 -22.83 2.69
C GLY A 41 2.09 -22.66 4.06
N ALA A 42 3.38 -22.95 4.22
CA ALA A 42 4.10 -22.72 5.47
C ALA A 42 4.18 -21.23 5.82
N PHE A 43 4.25 -20.34 4.83
CA PHE A 43 4.28 -18.88 5.01
C PHE A 43 3.02 -18.32 5.69
N LEU A 44 1.89 -19.02 5.60
CA LEU A 44 0.65 -18.59 6.26
C LEU A 44 0.78 -18.59 7.78
N LEU A 45 1.64 -19.44 8.36
CA LEU A 45 1.89 -19.46 9.80
C LEU A 45 2.51 -18.15 10.31
N PRO A 46 3.70 -17.70 9.86
CA PRO A 46 4.26 -16.43 10.28
C PRO A 46 3.34 -15.26 9.91
N TYR A 47 2.70 -15.30 8.74
CA TYR A 47 1.72 -14.28 8.35
C TYR A 47 0.57 -14.14 9.37
N LEU A 48 -0.07 -15.24 9.76
CA LEU A 48 -1.15 -15.24 10.75
C LEU A 48 -0.68 -14.82 12.15
N VAL A 49 0.55 -15.20 12.54
CA VAL A 49 1.15 -14.71 13.79
C VAL A 49 1.20 -13.18 13.77
N PHE A 50 1.77 -12.57 12.72
CA PHE A 50 1.84 -11.11 12.61
C PHE A 50 0.46 -10.44 12.50
N VAL A 51 -0.54 -11.06 11.85
CA VAL A 51 -1.92 -10.57 11.85
C VAL A 51 -2.44 -10.41 13.28
N VAL A 52 -2.28 -11.44 14.11
CA VAL A 52 -2.84 -11.48 15.47
C VAL A 52 -2.03 -10.63 16.44
N THR A 53 -0.70 -10.68 16.37
CA THR A 53 0.17 -10.06 17.37
C THR A 53 0.47 -8.59 17.09
N CYS A 54 0.41 -8.12 15.84
CA CYS A 54 0.86 -6.76 15.50
C CYS A 54 -0.13 -6.05 14.56
N GLY A 55 -0.59 -6.72 13.51
CA GLY A 55 -1.50 -6.15 12.51
C GLY A 55 -2.82 -5.67 13.10
N VAL A 56 -3.64 -6.58 13.62
CA VAL A 56 -4.96 -6.26 14.20
C VAL A 56 -4.85 -5.27 15.38
N PRO A 57 -3.93 -5.44 16.34
CA PRO A 57 -3.78 -4.47 17.43
C PRO A 57 -3.46 -3.05 16.97
N LEU A 58 -2.52 -2.88 16.03
CA LEU A 58 -2.15 -1.55 15.53
C LEU A 58 -3.24 -0.94 14.66
N PHE A 59 -3.91 -1.74 13.85
CA PHE A 59 -5.06 -1.31 13.05
C PHE A 59 -6.15 -0.72 13.95
N LEU A 60 -6.48 -1.44 15.02
CA LEU A 60 -7.45 -1.02 16.01
C LEU A 60 -6.99 0.23 16.75
N LEU A 61 -5.69 0.30 17.10
CA LEU A 61 -5.09 1.43 17.79
C LEU A 61 -5.25 2.73 16.98
N GLU A 62 -4.80 2.74 15.73
CA GLU A 62 -4.88 3.90 14.84
C GLU A 62 -6.33 4.33 14.60
N THR A 63 -7.21 3.36 14.31
CA THR A 63 -8.64 3.64 14.07
C THR A 63 -9.30 4.25 15.30
N SER A 64 -9.00 3.71 16.49
CA SER A 64 -9.54 4.20 17.76
C SER A 64 -9.03 5.59 18.09
N VAL A 65 -7.73 5.83 17.87
CA VAL A 65 -7.09 7.14 18.04
C VAL A 65 -7.71 8.19 17.11
N GLY A 66 -7.92 7.84 15.84
CA GLY A 66 -8.62 8.67 14.88
C GLY A 66 -10.02 9.02 15.34
N GLN A 67 -10.82 8.01 15.67
CA GLN A 67 -12.21 8.19 16.12
C GLN A 67 -12.31 8.98 17.44
N TYR A 68 -11.36 8.80 18.35
CA TYR A 68 -11.31 9.51 19.64
C TYR A 68 -10.95 10.99 19.48
N THR A 69 -9.92 11.29 18.67
CA THR A 69 -9.44 12.67 18.50
C THR A 69 -10.29 13.46 17.52
N GLN A 70 -10.90 12.82 16.52
CA GLN A 70 -11.61 13.46 15.41
C GLN A 70 -10.72 14.45 14.65
N GLU A 71 -9.40 14.22 14.59
CA GLU A 71 -8.42 15.10 13.94
C GLU A 71 -7.63 14.36 12.84
N GLY A 72 -7.01 15.11 11.94
CA GLY A 72 -6.11 14.56 10.92
C GLY A 72 -4.79 14.02 11.50
N GLY A 73 -3.97 13.39 10.66
CA GLY A 73 -2.77 12.67 11.07
C GLY A 73 -1.76 13.50 11.87
N ILE A 74 -1.59 14.79 11.57
CA ILE A 74 -0.68 15.69 12.32
C ILE A 74 -1.34 16.19 13.62
N THR A 75 -2.53 16.77 13.50
CA THR A 75 -3.21 17.41 14.63
C THR A 75 -3.60 16.41 15.73
N CYS A 76 -3.86 15.16 15.36
CA CYS A 76 -4.07 14.06 16.30
C CYS A 76 -2.90 13.92 17.29
N TRP A 77 -1.67 13.81 16.78
CA TRP A 77 -0.48 13.74 17.63
C TRP A 77 -0.26 15.01 18.44
N ARG A 78 -0.49 16.19 17.84
CA ARG A 78 -0.40 17.47 18.55
C ARG A 78 -1.30 17.52 19.79
N LYS A 79 -2.48 16.88 19.75
CA LYS A 79 -3.41 16.84 20.88
C LYS A 79 -3.13 15.70 21.87
N LEU A 80 -2.66 14.55 21.40
CA LEU A 80 -2.40 13.39 22.26
C LEU A 80 -1.06 13.47 22.98
N CYS A 81 0.00 13.73 22.23
CA CYS A 81 1.37 13.81 22.72
C CYS A 81 2.15 14.79 21.84
N PRO A 82 2.14 16.09 22.16
CA PRO A 82 2.87 17.12 21.41
C PRO A 82 4.35 16.78 21.14
N LEU A 83 5.01 16.00 22.02
CA LEU A 83 6.37 15.52 21.81
C LEU A 83 6.49 14.61 20.57
N ALA A 84 5.47 13.79 20.33
CA ALA A 84 5.39 12.83 19.24
C ALA A 84 4.72 13.41 17.97
N GLU A 85 4.47 14.72 17.90
CA GLU A 85 3.86 15.40 16.74
C GLU A 85 4.61 15.13 15.42
N GLY A 86 5.92 14.89 15.50
CA GLY A 86 6.76 14.54 14.35
C GLY A 86 6.36 13.25 13.63
N ILE A 87 5.70 12.30 14.32
CA ILE A 87 5.20 11.05 13.69
C ILE A 87 4.19 11.39 12.59
N GLY A 88 3.28 12.33 12.86
CA GLY A 88 2.28 12.78 11.88
C GLY A 88 2.92 13.39 10.64
N TYR A 89 3.94 14.25 10.80
CA TYR A 89 4.68 14.85 9.68
C TYR A 89 5.47 13.81 8.90
N ALA A 90 6.13 12.87 9.57
CA ALA A 90 6.88 11.79 8.92
C ALA A 90 5.96 10.90 8.07
N GLY A 91 4.77 10.58 8.57
CA GLY A 91 3.74 9.86 7.81
C GLY A 91 3.32 10.60 6.53
N GLN A 92 3.20 11.93 6.57
CA GLN A 92 2.90 12.72 5.37
C GLN A 92 4.00 12.63 4.30
N VAL A 93 5.27 12.61 4.71
CA VAL A 93 6.40 12.47 3.78
C VAL A 93 6.36 11.10 3.10
N ILE A 94 6.12 10.03 3.84
CA ILE A 94 5.98 8.67 3.27
C ILE A 94 4.80 8.62 2.28
N LEU A 95 3.65 9.20 2.65
CA LEU A 95 2.48 9.23 1.77
C LEU A 95 2.71 10.04 0.50
N LEU A 96 3.50 11.10 0.54
CA LEU A 96 3.83 11.90 -0.64
C LEU A 96 4.63 11.08 -1.67
N TYR A 97 5.62 10.31 -1.21
CA TYR A 97 6.33 9.36 -2.08
C TYR A 97 5.38 8.24 -2.56
N GLY A 98 4.54 7.72 -1.66
CA GLY A 98 3.56 6.69 -1.96
C GLY A 98 2.58 7.08 -3.07
N CYS A 99 1.98 8.27 -3.00
CA CYS A 99 1.06 8.78 -4.02
C CYS A 99 1.74 8.82 -5.41
N SER A 100 2.97 9.33 -5.43
CA SER A 100 3.78 9.45 -6.66
C SER A 100 4.06 8.07 -7.29
N CYS A 101 4.38 7.05 -6.49
CA CYS A 101 4.58 5.69 -7.00
C CYS A 101 3.26 5.01 -7.43
N TYR A 102 2.18 5.15 -6.66
CA TYR A 102 0.91 4.49 -6.96
C TYR A 102 0.25 5.03 -8.24
N ILE A 103 0.25 6.36 -8.42
CA ILE A 103 -0.35 6.98 -9.62
C ILE A 103 0.38 6.58 -10.92
N LEU A 104 1.68 6.35 -10.85
CA LEU A 104 2.51 5.83 -11.96
C LEU A 104 2.06 4.44 -12.41
N VAL A 105 1.83 3.54 -11.45
CA VAL A 105 1.31 2.20 -11.75
C VAL A 105 -0.07 2.28 -12.40
N LEU A 106 -0.93 3.16 -11.91
CA LEU A 106 -2.25 3.38 -12.49
C LEU A 106 -2.16 3.93 -13.92
N ALA A 107 -1.20 4.81 -14.21
CA ALA A 107 -0.95 5.32 -15.55
C ALA A 107 -0.53 4.19 -16.51
N TRP A 108 0.35 3.28 -16.09
CA TRP A 108 0.71 2.10 -16.87
C TRP A 108 -0.50 1.18 -17.10
N ALA A 109 -1.30 0.93 -16.07
CA ALA A 109 -2.51 0.11 -16.20
C ALA A 109 -3.53 0.74 -17.16
N LEU A 110 -3.70 2.07 -17.14
CA LEU A 110 -4.56 2.79 -18.07
C LEU A 110 -4.06 2.69 -19.52
N LEU A 111 -2.73 2.75 -19.72
CA LEU A 111 -2.13 2.57 -21.04
C LEU A 111 -2.39 1.15 -21.58
N TYR A 112 -2.16 0.12 -20.77
CA TYR A 112 -2.44 -1.26 -21.13
C TYR A 112 -3.93 -1.51 -21.38
N LEU A 113 -4.82 -0.87 -20.60
CA LEU A 113 -6.25 -0.90 -20.85
C LEU A 113 -6.59 -0.32 -22.23
N GLY A 114 -5.98 0.81 -22.60
CA GLY A 114 -6.12 1.40 -23.94
C GLY A 114 -5.71 0.43 -25.06
N PHE A 115 -4.56 -0.23 -24.90
CA PHE A 115 -4.09 -1.22 -25.86
C PHE A 115 -4.94 -2.51 -25.90
N SER A 116 -5.66 -2.84 -24.83
CA SER A 116 -6.51 -4.03 -24.73
C SER A 116 -7.72 -4.00 -25.67
N PHE A 117 -8.07 -2.82 -26.21
CA PHE A 117 -9.12 -2.65 -27.22
C PHE A 117 -8.63 -2.88 -28.66
N SER A 118 -7.35 -3.19 -28.85
CA SER A 118 -6.79 -3.49 -30.16
C SER A 118 -7.29 -4.84 -30.69
N PRO A 119 -7.48 -4.99 -32.02
CA PRO A 119 -7.91 -6.26 -32.63
C PRO A 119 -6.99 -7.44 -32.28
N GLN A 120 -5.68 -7.18 -32.19
CA GLN A 120 -4.69 -8.09 -31.64
C GLN A 120 -3.97 -7.39 -30.49
N LEU A 121 -3.75 -8.12 -29.39
CA LEU A 121 -3.02 -7.55 -28.26
C LEU A 121 -1.55 -7.29 -28.66
N PRO A 122 -1.00 -6.10 -28.43
CA PRO A 122 0.36 -5.76 -28.86
C PRO A 122 1.46 -6.64 -28.24
N TRP A 123 1.21 -7.18 -27.04
CA TRP A 123 2.12 -8.08 -26.33
C TRP A 123 1.92 -9.57 -26.69
N ALA A 124 1.06 -9.89 -27.66
CA ALA A 124 0.81 -11.28 -28.07
C ALA A 124 1.74 -11.78 -29.18
N SER A 125 2.39 -10.89 -29.94
CA SER A 125 3.27 -11.28 -31.06
C SER A 125 4.59 -10.51 -31.06
N CYS A 126 5.60 -11.08 -31.71
CA CYS A 126 6.90 -10.44 -31.93
C CYS A 126 6.97 -9.62 -33.23
N SER A 127 5.83 -9.37 -33.88
CA SER A 127 5.76 -8.73 -35.21
C SER A 127 5.60 -7.20 -35.17
N ASN A 128 6.12 -6.55 -34.13
CA ASN A 128 5.99 -5.11 -33.94
C ASN A 128 7.31 -4.36 -34.17
N SER A 129 7.22 -3.03 -34.35
CA SER A 129 8.38 -2.16 -34.63
C SER A 129 9.38 -2.04 -33.48
N TRP A 130 8.99 -2.37 -32.25
CA TRP A 130 9.85 -2.35 -31.07
C TRP A 130 10.49 -3.70 -30.77
N ASN A 131 10.10 -4.75 -31.49
CA ASN A 131 10.62 -6.09 -31.23
C ASN A 131 12.04 -6.25 -31.81
N THR A 132 12.83 -7.10 -31.17
CA THR A 132 14.15 -7.49 -31.70
C THR A 132 14.17 -8.93 -32.18
N ASP A 133 15.23 -9.31 -32.92
CA ASP A 133 15.40 -10.65 -33.46
C ASP A 133 15.47 -11.75 -32.38
N SER A 134 15.70 -11.38 -31.10
CA SER A 134 15.68 -12.29 -29.96
C SER A 134 14.27 -12.56 -29.39
N CYS A 135 13.24 -11.90 -29.91
CA CYS A 135 11.86 -12.07 -29.48
C CYS A 135 11.29 -13.39 -29.97
N VAL A 136 10.72 -14.18 -29.05
CA VAL A 136 10.10 -15.46 -29.39
C VAL A 136 8.58 -15.36 -29.23
N ASP A 137 7.87 -15.67 -30.32
CA ASP A 137 6.41 -15.82 -30.31
C ASP A 137 6.06 -17.25 -29.90
N ILE A 138 5.47 -17.38 -28.72
CA ILE A 138 5.16 -18.66 -28.10
C ILE A 138 3.98 -19.35 -28.82
N SER A 139 3.12 -18.58 -29.50
CA SER A 139 1.89 -19.10 -30.13
C SER A 139 2.12 -19.81 -31.47
N THR A 140 3.28 -19.59 -32.11
CA THR A 140 3.55 -20.03 -33.48
C THR A 140 4.36 -21.33 -33.59
N GLN A 141 4.81 -21.92 -32.47
CA GLN A 141 5.70 -23.09 -32.52
C GLN A 141 5.00 -24.40 -32.12
N ASN A 142 4.54 -25.12 -33.14
CA ASN A 142 4.22 -26.56 -33.04
C ASN A 142 5.52 -27.37 -32.90
N GLY A 143 6.03 -27.51 -31.66
CA GLY A 143 7.03 -28.53 -31.34
C GLY A 143 8.14 -28.07 -30.42
N THR A 144 8.23 -28.73 -29.25
CA THR A 144 9.44 -28.98 -28.45
C THR A 144 10.63 -28.02 -28.65
N PHE A 145 10.48 -26.74 -28.30
CA PHE A 145 11.64 -25.89 -28.07
C PHE A 145 12.15 -26.17 -26.66
N ARG A 146 13.30 -26.83 -26.55
CA ARG A 146 14.03 -26.94 -25.29
C ARG A 146 14.55 -25.54 -24.94
N PHE A 147 13.86 -24.83 -24.05
CA PHE A 147 14.30 -23.56 -23.45
C PHE A 147 15.73 -23.64 -22.85
N ALA A 148 16.27 -24.86 -22.65
CA ALA A 148 17.57 -25.11 -22.06
C ALA A 148 18.80 -24.55 -22.81
N ASN A 149 18.69 -24.10 -24.07
CA ASN A 149 19.87 -23.80 -24.90
C ASN A 149 20.01 -22.35 -25.41
N GLN A 150 19.13 -21.41 -25.04
CA GLN A 150 19.30 -20.00 -25.43
C GLN A 150 19.13 -19.07 -24.24
N THR A 151 20.25 -18.59 -23.71
CA THR A 151 20.31 -17.66 -22.57
C THR A 151 19.87 -16.23 -22.90
N ASN A 152 19.53 -15.92 -24.17
CA ASN A 152 19.32 -14.55 -24.65
C ASN A 152 17.97 -14.34 -25.36
N THR A 153 16.96 -15.19 -25.13
CA THR A 153 15.63 -15.02 -25.73
C THR A 153 14.67 -14.24 -24.82
N THR A 154 13.88 -13.34 -25.39
CA THR A 154 12.89 -12.50 -24.69
C THR A 154 11.47 -12.81 -25.19
N THR A 155 10.46 -12.62 -24.35
CA THR A 155 9.06 -12.80 -24.76
C THR A 155 8.49 -11.51 -25.33
N ALA A 156 7.45 -11.62 -26.16
CA ALA A 156 6.74 -10.46 -26.72
C ALA A 156 6.23 -9.50 -25.63
N ALA A 157 5.78 -10.03 -24.48
CA ALA A 157 5.31 -9.23 -23.36
C ALA A 157 6.44 -8.49 -22.64
N THR A 158 7.60 -9.12 -22.43
CA THR A 158 8.79 -8.47 -21.87
C THR A 158 9.23 -7.32 -22.76
N GLU A 159 9.32 -7.54 -24.07
CA GLU A 159 9.73 -6.47 -25.00
C GLU A 159 8.69 -5.36 -25.11
N PHE A 160 7.40 -5.69 -25.03
CA PHE A 160 6.35 -4.67 -24.99
C PHE A 160 6.50 -3.78 -23.74
N TRP A 161 6.73 -4.36 -22.57
CA TRP A 161 6.95 -3.60 -21.34
C TRP A 161 8.24 -2.77 -21.40
N GLU A 162 9.38 -3.40 -21.66
CA GLU A 162 10.69 -2.77 -21.55
C GLU A 162 10.98 -1.82 -22.71
N LYS A 163 10.64 -2.18 -23.96
CA LYS A 163 11.03 -1.39 -25.15
C LYS A 163 9.94 -0.45 -25.64
N ARG A 164 8.65 -0.82 -25.51
CA ARG A 164 7.54 -0.01 -26.03
C ARG A 164 6.91 0.92 -25.00
N VAL A 165 6.53 0.39 -23.85
CA VAL A 165 5.88 1.14 -22.78
C VAL A 165 6.90 2.04 -22.08
N LEU A 166 7.95 1.43 -21.50
CA LEU A 166 8.98 2.15 -20.76
C LEU A 166 10.07 2.75 -21.68
N ALA A 167 10.47 2.01 -22.73
CA ALA A 167 11.66 2.31 -23.51
C ALA A 167 12.90 2.48 -22.60
N LEU A 168 13.19 1.42 -21.84
CA LEU A 168 14.18 1.41 -20.78
C LEU A 168 15.57 1.86 -21.28
N SER A 169 16.16 2.84 -20.58
CA SER A 169 17.55 3.24 -20.81
C SER A 169 18.54 2.24 -20.21
N GLY A 170 19.85 2.44 -20.44
CA GLY A 170 20.89 1.54 -19.91
C GLY A 170 21.08 1.62 -18.39
N GLY A 171 20.55 2.67 -17.75
CA GLY A 171 20.67 2.88 -16.32
C GLY A 171 20.08 4.21 -15.84
N ILE A 172 20.11 4.43 -14.53
CA ILE A 172 19.55 5.64 -13.90
C ILE A 172 20.27 6.95 -14.30
N GLU A 173 21.51 6.86 -14.78
CA GLU A 173 22.29 8.00 -15.26
C GLU A 173 21.81 8.48 -16.64
N GLU A 174 21.15 7.60 -17.39
CA GLU A 174 20.56 7.87 -18.69
C GLU A 174 19.06 8.15 -18.53
N VAL A 175 18.71 9.39 -18.18
CA VAL A 175 17.30 9.77 -17.93
C VAL A 175 16.44 9.59 -19.20
N GLY A 176 16.99 9.93 -20.37
CA GLY A 176 16.33 9.82 -21.66
C GLY A 176 15.14 10.76 -21.84
N SER A 177 14.22 10.40 -22.74
CA SER A 177 13.05 11.22 -23.09
C SER A 177 11.80 10.88 -22.28
N ILE A 178 10.85 11.82 -22.17
CA ILE A 178 9.54 11.58 -21.52
C ILE A 178 8.65 10.73 -22.43
N ARG A 179 8.08 9.64 -21.88
CA ARG A 179 7.12 8.78 -22.58
C ARG A 179 5.75 9.46 -22.65
N TRP A 180 5.48 10.16 -23.76
CA TRP A 180 4.30 11.02 -23.90
C TRP A 180 2.95 10.28 -23.73
N GLU A 181 2.84 9.02 -24.15
CA GLU A 181 1.61 8.23 -23.95
C GLU A 181 1.35 7.96 -22.46
N VAL A 182 2.41 7.61 -21.72
CA VAL A 182 2.34 7.44 -20.26
C VAL A 182 2.03 8.78 -19.59
N MET A 183 2.59 9.90 -20.08
CA MET A 183 2.28 11.25 -19.59
C MET A 183 0.79 11.58 -19.72
N LEU A 184 0.15 11.21 -20.85
CA LEU A 184 -1.29 11.43 -21.04
C LEU A 184 -2.12 10.55 -20.10
N CYS A 185 -1.73 9.29 -19.91
CA CYS A 185 -2.39 8.41 -18.94
C CYS A 185 -2.22 8.93 -17.51
N LEU A 186 -1.03 9.40 -17.14
CA LEU A 186 -0.73 10.01 -15.84
C LEU A 186 -1.59 11.25 -15.60
N PHE A 187 -1.69 12.14 -16.60
CA PHE A 187 -2.55 13.31 -16.52
C PHE A 187 -4.02 12.90 -16.32
N ALA A 188 -4.51 11.92 -17.08
CA ALA A 188 -5.87 11.40 -16.93
C ALA A 188 -6.12 10.82 -15.53
N MET A 189 -5.17 10.07 -14.98
CA MET A 189 -5.28 9.51 -13.63
C MET A 189 -5.34 10.59 -12.55
N TRP A 190 -4.49 11.62 -12.63
CA TRP A 190 -4.55 12.77 -11.71
C TRP A 190 -5.89 13.53 -11.79
N VAL A 191 -6.43 13.69 -13.00
CA VAL A 191 -7.76 14.31 -13.20
C VAL A 191 -8.86 13.47 -12.56
N ILE A 192 -8.83 12.14 -12.73
CA ILE A 192 -9.77 11.22 -12.09
C ILE A 192 -9.68 11.34 -10.56
N CYS A 193 -8.47 11.24 -9.99
CA CYS A 193 -8.23 11.37 -8.56
C CYS A 193 -8.76 12.70 -8.00
N TYR A 194 -8.49 13.81 -8.68
CA TYR A 194 -8.98 15.14 -8.29
C TYR A 194 -10.51 15.16 -8.14
N PHE A 195 -11.26 14.76 -9.17
CA PHE A 195 -12.72 14.80 -9.14
C PHE A 195 -13.33 13.78 -8.18
N CYS A 196 -12.68 12.64 -7.95
CA CYS A 196 -13.15 11.65 -6.98
C CYS A 196 -13.09 12.16 -5.54
N ILE A 197 -12.09 12.99 -5.18
CA ILE A 197 -11.84 13.41 -3.79
C ILE A 197 -12.06 14.91 -3.50
N TRP A 198 -12.34 15.75 -4.51
CA TRP A 198 -12.47 17.21 -4.35
C TRP A 198 -13.45 17.67 -3.25
N LYS A 199 -14.53 16.93 -2.97
CA LYS A 199 -15.47 17.21 -1.86
C LYS A 199 -15.19 16.39 -0.59
N GLY A 200 -14.07 15.68 -0.56
CA GLY A 200 -13.59 14.83 0.52
C GLY A 200 -14.46 13.61 0.69
N VAL A 201 -14.59 13.14 1.94
CA VAL A 201 -15.39 11.94 2.28
C VAL A 201 -16.81 11.90 1.72
N LYS A 202 -17.43 13.04 1.40
CA LYS A 202 -18.74 13.09 0.73
C LYS A 202 -18.73 12.63 -0.73
N SER A 203 -17.62 12.83 -1.44
CA SER A 203 -17.41 12.36 -2.81
C SER A 203 -16.76 10.98 -2.78
N THR A 204 -15.67 10.84 -2.02
CA THR A 204 -14.94 9.57 -1.86
C THR A 204 -15.89 8.45 -1.41
N GLY A 205 -16.72 8.70 -0.39
CA GLY A 205 -17.70 7.74 0.11
C GLY A 205 -18.72 7.25 -0.93
N LYS A 206 -18.99 8.03 -1.99
CA LYS A 206 -19.87 7.60 -3.10
C LYS A 206 -19.13 6.79 -4.15
N VAL A 207 -17.91 7.22 -4.50
CA VAL A 207 -17.08 6.55 -5.51
C VAL A 207 -16.70 5.14 -5.05
N VAL A 208 -16.38 4.95 -3.76
CA VAL A 208 -15.98 3.65 -3.18
C VAL A 208 -17.02 2.55 -3.29
N TYR A 209 -18.30 2.87 -3.50
CA TYR A 209 -19.30 1.83 -3.78
C TYR A 209 -19.01 1.07 -5.07
N LEU A 210 -18.45 1.75 -6.08
CA LEU A 210 -18.03 1.12 -7.32
C LEU A 210 -16.59 0.60 -7.19
N THR A 211 -15.66 1.48 -6.82
CA THR A 211 -14.23 1.20 -6.88
C THR A 211 -13.80 0.11 -5.90
N ALA A 212 -14.41 0.02 -4.71
CA ALA A 212 -14.03 -1.00 -3.73
C ALA A 212 -14.76 -2.35 -3.94
N THR A 213 -15.94 -2.37 -4.56
CA THR A 213 -16.74 -3.61 -4.71
C THR A 213 -16.48 -4.33 -6.02
N PHE A 214 -16.28 -3.59 -7.11
CA PHE A 214 -16.13 -4.16 -8.44
C PHE A 214 -14.86 -5.01 -8.61
N PRO A 215 -13.71 -4.71 -7.97
CA PRO A 215 -12.57 -5.62 -7.95
C PRO A 215 -12.90 -7.02 -7.44
N TYR A 216 -13.83 -7.19 -6.49
CA TYR A 216 -14.23 -8.52 -6.03
C TYR A 216 -15.01 -9.29 -7.09
N VAL A 217 -15.85 -8.61 -7.87
CA VAL A 217 -16.56 -9.21 -9.01
C VAL A 217 -15.55 -9.67 -10.05
N MET A 218 -14.58 -8.82 -10.38
CA MET A 218 -13.52 -9.15 -11.34
C MET A 218 -12.63 -10.26 -10.83
N LEU A 219 -12.23 -10.23 -9.56
CA LEU A 219 -11.44 -11.28 -8.93
C LEU A 219 -12.16 -12.62 -8.96
N LEU A 220 -13.47 -12.65 -8.72
CA LEU A 220 -14.28 -13.87 -8.81
C LEU A 220 -14.31 -14.41 -10.25
N ILE A 221 -14.50 -13.54 -11.25
CA ILE A 221 -14.49 -13.92 -12.67
C ILE A 221 -13.12 -14.51 -13.05
N LEU A 222 -12.03 -13.82 -12.68
CA LEU A 222 -10.66 -14.28 -12.95
C LEU A 222 -10.30 -15.55 -12.19
N LEU A 223 -10.83 -15.73 -10.97
CA LEU A 223 -10.67 -16.96 -10.20
C LEU A 223 -11.36 -18.15 -10.89
N ILE A 224 -12.64 -18.01 -11.25
CA ILE A 224 -13.37 -19.06 -11.98
C ILE A 224 -12.66 -19.38 -13.29
N ARG A 225 -12.23 -18.35 -14.03
CA ARG A 225 -11.49 -18.55 -15.26
C ARG A 225 -10.17 -19.27 -15.02
N GLY A 226 -9.36 -18.78 -14.08
CA GLY A 226 -8.06 -19.35 -13.74
C GLY A 226 -8.16 -20.82 -13.35
N LEU A 227 -9.11 -21.17 -12.48
CA LEU A 227 -9.33 -22.55 -12.02
C LEU A 227 -9.84 -23.51 -13.12
N THR A 228 -10.44 -22.98 -14.19
CA THR A 228 -10.92 -23.81 -15.32
C THR A 228 -9.90 -24.00 -16.43
N LEU A 229 -8.72 -23.36 -16.33
CA LEU A 229 -7.64 -23.51 -17.31
C LEU A 229 -6.88 -24.84 -17.11
N PRO A 230 -6.33 -25.43 -18.19
CA PRO A 230 -5.46 -26.59 -18.07
C PRO A 230 -4.20 -26.21 -17.27
N GLY A 231 -3.66 -27.14 -16.46
CA GLY A 231 -2.47 -26.88 -15.65
C GLY A 231 -2.68 -26.00 -14.41
N ALA A 232 -3.88 -25.46 -14.18
CA ALA A 232 -4.17 -24.60 -13.03
C ALA A 232 -3.85 -25.25 -11.67
N LEU A 233 -4.10 -26.56 -11.54
CA LEU A 233 -3.81 -27.31 -10.32
C LEU A 233 -2.32 -27.27 -9.96
N SER A 234 -1.43 -27.37 -10.94
CA SER A 234 0.02 -27.29 -10.71
C SER A 234 0.39 -25.97 -10.04
N GLY A 235 -0.15 -24.85 -10.55
CA GLY A 235 0.07 -23.54 -9.95
C GLY A 235 -0.44 -23.42 -8.51
N ILE A 236 -1.62 -23.99 -8.21
CA ILE A 236 -2.15 -24.01 -6.83
C ILE A 236 -1.27 -24.84 -5.90
N VAL A 237 -0.74 -25.97 -6.39
CA VAL A 237 0.23 -26.77 -5.62
C VAL A 237 1.47 -25.94 -5.33
N TYR A 238 2.05 -25.24 -6.30
CA TYR A 238 3.18 -24.34 -6.05
C TYR A 238 2.86 -23.21 -5.07
N TYR A 239 1.64 -22.70 -5.07
CA TYR A 239 1.22 -21.64 -4.15
C TYR A 239 1.12 -22.11 -2.69
N LEU A 240 0.60 -23.31 -2.45
CA LEU A 240 0.21 -23.77 -1.11
C LEU A 240 0.97 -24.98 -0.57
N LEU A 241 1.80 -25.66 -1.37
CA LEU A 241 2.58 -26.80 -0.90
C LEU A 241 3.49 -26.32 0.24
N PRO A 242 3.31 -26.81 1.48
CA PRO A 242 4.04 -26.30 2.62
C PRO A 242 5.47 -26.83 2.61
N GLU A 243 6.45 -25.94 2.78
CA GLU A 243 7.86 -26.29 2.97
C GLU A 243 8.33 -25.83 4.36
N PRO A 244 8.17 -26.66 5.42
CA PRO A 244 8.43 -26.24 6.80
C PRO A 244 9.89 -25.85 7.07
N SER A 245 10.85 -26.33 6.28
CA SER A 245 12.26 -25.94 6.34
C SER A 245 12.45 -24.42 6.21
N ARG A 246 11.62 -23.75 5.40
CA ARG A 246 11.69 -22.30 5.19
C ARG A 246 11.34 -21.51 6.45
N LEU A 247 10.59 -22.08 7.41
CA LEU A 247 10.28 -21.39 8.68
C LEU A 247 11.49 -21.16 9.58
N ALA A 248 12.59 -21.89 9.36
CA ALA A 248 13.85 -21.66 10.06
C ALA A 248 14.60 -20.42 9.55
N ASP A 249 14.26 -19.91 8.37
CA ASP A 249 14.86 -18.72 7.78
C ASP A 249 14.22 -17.45 8.38
N PRO A 250 14.99 -16.59 9.10
CA PRO A 250 14.44 -15.36 9.67
C PRO A 250 13.89 -14.40 8.60
N GLN A 251 14.36 -14.48 7.35
CA GLN A 251 13.86 -13.66 6.25
C GLN A 251 12.35 -13.89 6.01
N VAL A 252 11.88 -15.13 6.19
CA VAL A 252 10.47 -15.50 6.01
C VAL A 252 9.55 -14.75 6.99
N TRP A 253 9.97 -14.65 8.25
CA TRP A 253 9.22 -13.92 9.28
C TRP A 253 9.20 -12.42 9.02
N MET A 254 10.31 -11.87 8.53
CA MET A 254 10.37 -10.44 8.23
C MET A 254 9.57 -10.05 7.01
N GLU A 255 9.58 -10.88 5.95
CA GLU A 255 8.74 -10.67 4.78
C GLU A 255 7.25 -10.79 5.14
N ALA A 256 6.88 -11.71 6.05
CA ALA A 256 5.53 -11.82 6.59
C ALA A 256 5.11 -10.55 7.36
N GLY A 257 5.95 -10.07 8.28
CA GLY A 257 5.70 -8.84 9.02
C GLY A 257 5.56 -7.63 8.10
N ALA A 258 6.55 -7.40 7.24
CA ALA A 258 6.54 -6.29 6.28
C ALA A 258 5.31 -6.30 5.38
N GLN A 259 4.84 -7.48 4.96
CA GLN A 259 3.60 -7.62 4.19
C GLN A 259 2.38 -7.14 4.97
N ILE A 260 2.28 -7.44 6.27
CA ILE A 260 1.16 -6.98 7.12
C ILE A 260 1.18 -5.46 7.30
N PHE A 261 2.33 -4.89 7.68
CA PHE A 261 2.44 -3.43 7.89
C PHE A 261 2.10 -2.66 6.62
N PHE A 262 2.61 -3.12 5.47
CA PHE A 262 2.32 -2.52 4.18
C PHE A 262 0.86 -2.71 3.76
N SER A 263 0.33 -3.94 3.83
CA SER A 263 -1.04 -4.24 3.38
C SER A 263 -2.11 -3.55 4.21
N TYR A 264 -1.89 -3.36 5.52
CA TYR A 264 -2.85 -2.65 6.38
C TYR A 264 -2.67 -1.13 6.35
N SER A 265 -1.63 -0.61 5.68
CA SER A 265 -1.26 0.82 5.67
C SER A 265 -1.02 1.39 7.08
N LEU A 266 -0.29 0.65 7.92
CA LEU A 266 0.01 1.04 9.30
C LEU A 266 1.13 2.10 9.36
N GLY A 267 1.13 2.94 10.39
CA GLY A 267 2.19 3.89 10.73
C GLY A 267 2.18 5.20 9.94
N VAL A 268 1.40 5.30 8.87
CA VAL A 268 1.34 6.49 7.99
C VAL A 268 0.17 7.42 8.31
N GLY A 269 -0.75 6.99 9.19
CA GLY A 269 -1.89 7.79 9.64
C GLY A 269 -3.16 7.67 8.78
N SER A 270 -3.19 6.72 7.84
CA SER A 270 -4.37 6.46 7.00
C SER A 270 -5.60 6.07 7.82
N LEU A 271 -5.43 5.11 8.73
CA LEU A 271 -6.54 4.63 9.57
C LEU A 271 -6.96 5.68 10.61
N ILE A 272 -6.01 6.50 11.11
CA ILE A 272 -6.32 7.66 11.98
C ILE A 272 -7.26 8.61 11.25
N VAL A 273 -6.94 9.02 10.02
CA VAL A 273 -7.78 9.97 9.27
C VAL A 273 -9.13 9.36 8.93
N LEU A 274 -9.19 8.14 8.40
CA LEU A 274 -10.46 7.48 8.07
C LEU A 274 -11.36 7.28 9.31
N GLY A 275 -10.75 6.91 10.44
CA GLY A 275 -11.43 6.79 11.74
C GLY A 275 -11.91 8.13 12.29
N SER A 276 -11.19 9.23 12.00
CA SER A 276 -11.55 10.58 12.46
C SER A 276 -12.86 11.14 11.88
N TYR A 277 -13.39 10.49 10.85
CA TYR A 277 -14.66 10.82 10.22
C TYR A 277 -15.84 9.98 10.75
N ASN A 278 -15.58 8.98 11.60
CA ASN A 278 -16.62 8.20 12.25
C ASN A 278 -17.31 8.98 13.36
N THR A 279 -18.52 8.55 13.70
CA THR A 279 -19.17 9.00 14.93
C THR A 279 -18.43 8.47 16.16
N TYR A 280 -18.43 9.24 17.25
CA TYR A 280 -17.65 8.91 18.45
C TYR A 280 -18.01 7.53 19.06
N ASN A 281 -19.29 7.15 19.01
CA ASN A 281 -19.80 5.89 19.59
C ASN A 281 -19.79 4.71 18.60
N ASN A 282 -19.12 4.84 17.46
CA ASN A 282 -19.03 3.75 16.50
C ASN A 282 -18.24 2.56 17.07
N ASN A 283 -18.68 1.33 16.82
CA ASN A 283 -17.99 0.12 17.27
C ASN A 283 -16.79 -0.21 16.36
N CYS A 284 -15.69 0.53 16.56
CA CYS A 284 -14.45 0.36 15.80
C CYS A 284 -13.82 -1.04 15.97
N TYR A 285 -14.00 -1.71 17.11
CA TYR A 285 -13.48 -3.05 17.36
C TYR A 285 -14.00 -4.07 16.33
N LYS A 286 -15.32 -4.12 16.17
CA LYS A 286 -15.95 -5.05 15.22
C LYS A 286 -15.52 -4.75 13.79
N ASP A 287 -15.43 -3.47 13.44
CA ASP A 287 -15.01 -3.04 12.11
C ASP A 287 -13.59 -3.48 11.80
N CYS A 288 -12.65 -3.21 12.71
CA CYS A 288 -11.23 -3.51 12.51
C CYS A 288 -11.02 -5.01 12.32
N LEU A 289 -11.68 -5.85 13.14
CA LEU A 289 -11.60 -7.31 13.00
C LEU A 289 -12.14 -7.78 11.64
N LEU A 290 -13.29 -7.29 11.20
CA LEU A 290 -13.88 -7.66 9.92
C LEU A 290 -13.02 -7.19 8.74
N LEU A 291 -12.46 -5.99 8.80
CA LEU A 291 -11.62 -5.41 7.76
C LEU A 291 -10.27 -6.12 7.65
N CYS A 292 -9.65 -6.49 8.77
CA CYS A 292 -8.41 -7.29 8.79
C CYS A 292 -8.64 -8.69 8.20
N LEU A 293 -9.77 -9.32 8.54
CA LEU A 293 -10.17 -10.61 7.97
C LEU A 293 -10.42 -10.49 6.46
N LEU A 294 -11.15 -9.45 6.03
CA LEU A 294 -11.42 -9.17 4.63
C LEU A 294 -10.11 -9.00 3.84
N ASN A 295 -9.17 -8.22 4.36
CA ASN A 295 -7.88 -7.99 3.71
C ASN A 295 -7.12 -9.31 3.51
N SER A 296 -6.92 -10.06 4.59
CA SER A 296 -6.15 -11.32 4.54
C SER A 296 -6.86 -12.38 3.70
N GLY A 297 -8.18 -12.49 3.81
CA GLY A 297 -8.99 -13.39 2.99
C GLY A 297 -8.88 -13.04 1.50
N THR A 298 -8.91 -11.76 1.15
CA THR A 298 -8.77 -11.30 -0.23
C THR A 298 -7.39 -11.62 -0.79
N SER A 299 -6.33 -11.43 -0.02
CA SER A 299 -4.96 -11.81 -0.42
C SER A 299 -4.85 -13.31 -0.72
N VAL A 300 -5.44 -14.16 0.12
CA VAL A 300 -5.42 -15.62 -0.07
C VAL A 300 -6.18 -16.00 -1.35
N VAL A 301 -7.37 -15.44 -1.55
CA VAL A 301 -8.21 -15.68 -2.75
C VAL A 301 -7.52 -15.17 -4.02
N ALA A 302 -6.90 -13.99 -3.97
CA ALA A 302 -6.15 -13.45 -5.09
C ALA A 302 -4.95 -14.33 -5.45
N GLY A 303 -4.31 -14.97 -4.46
CA GLY A 303 -3.28 -15.96 -4.71
C GLY A 303 -3.77 -17.15 -5.53
N PHE A 304 -4.97 -17.68 -5.28
CA PHE A 304 -5.56 -18.71 -6.15
C PHE A 304 -5.79 -18.20 -7.57
N ALA A 305 -6.31 -16.97 -7.74
CA ALA A 305 -6.54 -16.39 -9.06
C ALA A 305 -5.24 -16.21 -9.86
N VAL A 306 -4.17 -15.72 -9.21
CA VAL A 306 -2.86 -15.49 -9.84
C VAL A 306 -2.14 -16.80 -10.14
N PHE A 307 -2.05 -17.71 -9.16
CA PHE A 307 -1.29 -18.94 -9.34
C PHE A 307 -1.98 -19.96 -10.24
N SER A 308 -3.31 -19.96 -10.33
CA SER A 308 -4.00 -20.79 -11.34
C SER A 308 -3.66 -20.36 -12.77
N VAL A 309 -3.56 -19.06 -13.03
CA VAL A 309 -3.13 -18.51 -14.33
C VAL A 309 -1.64 -18.76 -14.60
N LEU A 310 -0.76 -18.64 -13.59
CA LEU A 310 0.65 -19.02 -13.69
C LEU A 310 0.83 -20.51 -13.99
N GLY A 311 0.04 -21.38 -13.35
CA GLY A 311 0.04 -22.82 -13.61
C GLY A 311 -0.37 -23.17 -15.04
N PHE A 312 -1.37 -22.47 -15.57
CA PHE A 312 -1.74 -22.54 -16.98
C PHE A 312 -0.58 -22.10 -17.90
N MET A 313 0.03 -20.96 -17.61
CA MET A 313 1.15 -20.46 -18.41
C MET A 313 2.30 -21.48 -18.45
N SER A 314 2.69 -22.02 -17.30
CA SER A 314 3.74 -23.03 -17.18
C SER A 314 3.40 -24.31 -17.95
N HIS A 315 2.14 -24.75 -17.91
CA HIS A 315 1.68 -25.91 -18.67
C HIS A 315 1.73 -25.70 -20.18
N GLU A 316 1.25 -24.55 -20.68
CA GLU A 316 1.25 -24.24 -22.11
C GLU A 316 2.65 -24.00 -22.67
N GLN A 317 3.53 -23.38 -21.89
CA GLN A 317 4.91 -23.09 -22.30
C GLN A 317 5.87 -24.25 -22.06
N GLY A 318 5.51 -25.21 -21.21
CA GLY A 318 6.42 -26.26 -20.77
C GLY A 318 7.61 -25.75 -19.96
N VAL A 319 7.50 -24.55 -19.34
CA VAL A 319 8.56 -23.95 -18.50
C VAL A 319 8.21 -24.06 -17.02
N PRO A 320 9.19 -24.23 -16.13
CA PRO A 320 8.97 -24.22 -14.68
C PRO A 320 8.28 -22.94 -14.18
N ILE A 321 7.43 -23.06 -13.16
CA ILE A 321 6.73 -21.89 -12.57
C ILE A 321 7.72 -20.87 -11.99
N GLU A 322 8.87 -21.31 -11.51
CA GLU A 322 9.94 -20.46 -10.96
C GLU A 322 10.54 -19.46 -11.97
N ASP A 323 10.52 -19.81 -13.26
CA ASP A 323 11.04 -18.95 -14.33
C ASP A 323 10.01 -17.92 -14.81
N VAL A 324 8.72 -18.13 -14.50
CA VAL A 324 7.62 -17.21 -14.85
C VAL A 324 7.09 -16.41 -13.65
N ALA A 325 7.44 -16.81 -12.42
CA ALA A 325 6.98 -16.15 -11.20
C ALA A 325 7.81 -14.89 -10.90
N GLU A 326 7.30 -13.74 -11.33
CA GLU A 326 7.83 -12.43 -10.97
C GLU A 326 7.06 -11.77 -9.82
N SER A 327 7.64 -10.69 -9.26
CA SER A 327 7.03 -9.88 -8.20
C SER A 327 6.84 -8.43 -8.63
N GLY A 328 5.85 -7.75 -8.05
CA GLY A 328 5.62 -6.33 -8.31
C GLY A 328 5.12 -6.06 -9.74
N PRO A 329 5.57 -4.96 -10.38
CA PRO A 329 5.09 -4.56 -11.71
C PRO A 329 5.27 -5.64 -12.78
N GLY A 330 6.35 -6.42 -12.75
CA GLY A 330 6.60 -7.48 -13.73
C GLY A 330 5.50 -8.54 -13.77
N LEU A 331 4.95 -8.90 -12.62
CA LEU A 331 3.82 -9.84 -12.55
C LEU A 331 2.58 -9.32 -13.27
N ALA A 332 2.24 -8.03 -13.11
CA ALA A 332 1.04 -7.46 -13.72
C ALA A 332 1.23 -6.98 -15.17
N PHE A 333 2.43 -6.57 -15.56
CA PHE A 333 2.68 -5.95 -16.87
C PHE A 333 3.46 -6.85 -17.86
N ILE A 334 4.04 -7.96 -17.40
CA ILE A 334 4.73 -8.94 -18.23
C ILE A 334 4.01 -10.29 -18.15
N VAL A 335 3.99 -10.89 -16.96
CA VAL A 335 3.55 -12.27 -16.78
C VAL A 335 2.04 -12.41 -17.02
N TYR A 336 1.21 -11.61 -16.36
CA TYR A 336 -0.24 -11.70 -16.54
C TYR A 336 -0.69 -11.43 -17.98
N PRO A 337 -0.22 -10.36 -18.67
CA PRO A 337 -0.57 -10.10 -20.06
C PRO A 337 -0.14 -11.22 -21.01
N GLN A 338 1.01 -11.83 -20.76
CA GLN A 338 1.50 -12.98 -21.51
C GLN A 338 0.57 -14.19 -21.34
N ALA A 339 0.11 -14.50 -20.12
CA ALA A 339 -0.84 -15.60 -19.91
C ALA A 339 -2.18 -15.31 -20.58
N VAL A 340 -2.67 -14.08 -20.46
CA VAL A 340 -3.93 -13.66 -21.08
C VAL A 340 -3.89 -13.78 -22.59
N ALA A 341 -2.77 -13.45 -23.24
CA ALA A 341 -2.60 -13.58 -24.68
C ALA A 341 -2.76 -15.01 -25.19
N MET A 342 -2.55 -16.02 -24.34
CA MET A 342 -2.71 -17.45 -24.65
C MET A 342 -4.14 -17.96 -24.44
N MET A 343 -5.01 -17.16 -23.83
CA MET A 343 -6.39 -17.56 -23.57
C MET A 343 -7.31 -17.23 -24.77
N PRO A 344 -8.37 -18.02 -25.01
CA PRO A 344 -9.44 -17.60 -25.90
C PRO A 344 -10.09 -16.31 -25.42
N LEU A 345 -10.42 -15.41 -26.35
CA LEU A 345 -10.94 -14.06 -26.10
C LEU A 345 -10.00 -13.22 -25.22
N PRO A 346 -8.71 -13.08 -25.61
CA PRO A 346 -7.69 -12.49 -24.73
C PRO A 346 -7.99 -11.03 -24.36
N GLN A 347 -8.66 -10.27 -25.23
CA GLN A 347 -9.07 -8.89 -24.97
C GLN A 347 -10.02 -8.78 -23.77
N LEU A 348 -10.97 -9.70 -23.62
CA LEU A 348 -11.93 -9.68 -22.50
C LEU A 348 -11.19 -9.79 -21.16
N TRP A 349 -10.29 -10.75 -21.05
CA TRP A 349 -9.53 -11.00 -19.82
C TRP A 349 -8.55 -9.87 -19.52
N ALA A 350 -7.91 -9.29 -20.55
CA ALA A 350 -7.04 -8.14 -20.40
C ALA A 350 -7.82 -6.92 -19.86
N ILE A 351 -8.99 -6.62 -20.44
CA ILE A 351 -9.86 -5.52 -19.98
C ILE A 351 -10.29 -5.76 -18.53
N CYS A 352 -10.78 -6.95 -18.19
CA CYS A 352 -11.17 -7.29 -16.82
C CYS A 352 -10.01 -7.08 -15.82
N PHE A 353 -8.81 -7.53 -16.19
CA PHE A 353 -7.62 -7.43 -15.34
C PHE A 353 -7.17 -5.98 -15.16
N PHE A 354 -6.99 -5.21 -16.24
CA PHE A 354 -6.49 -3.84 -16.11
C PHE A 354 -7.53 -2.89 -15.48
N VAL A 355 -8.82 -3.11 -15.72
CA VAL A 355 -9.87 -2.40 -14.97
C VAL A 355 -9.80 -2.74 -13.48
N MET A 356 -9.62 -4.02 -13.12
CA MET A 356 -9.44 -4.42 -11.72
C MET A 356 -8.22 -3.75 -11.08
N ILE A 357 -7.06 -3.74 -11.74
CA ILE A 357 -5.83 -3.10 -11.27
C ILE A 357 -6.05 -1.59 -11.05
N ILE A 358 -6.70 -0.90 -12.00
CA ILE A 358 -7.00 0.52 -11.87
C ILE A 358 -7.89 0.79 -10.65
N LEU A 359 -8.96 0.04 -10.48
CA LEU A 359 -9.91 0.24 -9.38
C LEU A 359 -9.28 -0.07 -8.02
N LEU A 360 -8.46 -1.12 -7.91
CA LEU A 360 -7.73 -1.47 -6.69
C LEU A 360 -6.72 -0.38 -6.30
N GLY A 361 -5.97 0.18 -7.25
CA GLY A 361 -5.00 1.22 -6.94
C GLY A 361 -5.64 2.60 -6.68
N LEU A 362 -6.77 2.91 -7.34
CA LEU A 362 -7.48 4.18 -7.17
C LEU A 362 -7.96 4.40 -5.73
N ASP A 363 -8.47 3.37 -5.06
CA ASP A 363 -8.97 3.52 -3.70
C ASP A 363 -7.85 3.82 -2.69
N THR A 364 -6.71 3.13 -2.81
CA THR A 364 -5.51 3.44 -2.02
C THR A 364 -5.05 4.88 -2.28
N GLU A 365 -5.02 5.31 -3.54
CA GLU A 365 -4.64 6.68 -3.93
C GLU A 365 -5.61 7.74 -3.37
N PHE A 366 -6.92 7.47 -3.41
CA PHE A 366 -7.92 8.37 -2.85
C PHE A 366 -7.72 8.59 -1.36
N VAL A 367 -7.42 7.52 -0.62
CA VAL A 367 -7.18 7.62 0.82
C VAL A 367 -5.87 8.31 1.11
N ALA A 368 -4.79 8.01 0.39
CA ALA A 368 -3.51 8.69 0.58
C ALA A 368 -3.64 10.22 0.40
N LEU A 369 -4.31 10.65 -0.67
CA LEU A 369 -4.61 12.08 -0.88
C LEU A 369 -5.55 12.64 0.19
N GLU A 370 -6.58 11.91 0.61
CA GLU A 370 -7.48 12.37 1.68
C GLU A 370 -6.72 12.56 3.01
N VAL A 371 -5.73 11.70 3.32
CA VAL A 371 -4.90 11.82 4.52
C VAL A 371 -4.08 13.10 4.51
N VAL A 372 -3.42 13.39 3.38
CA VAL A 372 -2.66 14.63 3.20
C VAL A 372 -3.56 15.85 3.30
N MET A 373 -4.67 15.83 2.57
CA MET A 373 -5.62 16.92 2.54
C MET A 373 -6.24 17.19 3.92
N THR A 374 -6.58 16.15 4.67
CA THR A 374 -7.18 16.26 6.00
C THR A 374 -6.16 16.76 7.02
N SER A 375 -4.96 16.20 7.01
CA SER A 375 -3.89 16.55 7.96
C SER A 375 -3.51 18.02 7.83
N ILE A 376 -3.37 18.53 6.59
CA ILE A 376 -3.04 19.94 6.34
C ILE A 376 -4.26 20.84 6.64
N SER A 377 -5.47 20.41 6.26
CA SER A 377 -6.70 21.18 6.54
C SER A 377 -6.99 21.34 8.04
N ASP A 378 -6.65 20.34 8.84
CA ASP A 378 -6.79 20.36 10.30
C ASP A 378 -5.64 21.11 10.98
N ALA A 379 -4.44 21.17 10.36
CA ALA A 379 -3.33 21.99 10.83
C ALA A 379 -3.55 23.50 10.56
N LEU A 380 -4.17 23.86 9.43
CA LEU A 380 -4.42 25.24 8.99
C LEU A 380 -5.92 25.55 8.78
N PRO A 381 -6.77 25.41 9.82
CA PRO A 381 -8.22 25.46 9.68
C PRO A 381 -8.75 26.83 9.23
N THR A 382 -8.07 27.93 9.59
CA THR A 382 -8.49 29.30 9.26
C THR A 382 -8.36 29.63 7.78
N VAL A 383 -7.51 28.90 7.05
CA VAL A 383 -7.22 29.10 5.62
C VAL A 383 -7.98 28.07 4.78
N LEU A 384 -7.84 26.77 5.11
CA LEU A 384 -8.28 25.68 4.24
C LEU A 384 -9.74 25.24 4.44
N ARG A 385 -10.37 25.51 5.60
CA ARG A 385 -11.79 25.19 5.82
C ARG A 385 -12.76 26.21 5.19
N ARG A 386 -12.25 27.27 4.55
CA ARG A 386 -13.07 28.23 3.81
C ARG A 386 -13.62 27.58 2.52
N PRO A 387 -14.82 27.97 2.04
CA PRO A 387 -15.39 27.42 0.81
C PRO A 387 -14.43 27.54 -0.38
N GLY A 388 -14.24 26.46 -1.14
CA GLY A 388 -13.39 26.42 -2.33
C GLY A 388 -11.89 26.32 -2.08
N ARG A 389 -11.39 26.57 -0.85
CA ARG A 389 -9.95 26.57 -0.56
C ARG A 389 -9.35 25.17 -0.49
N ARG A 390 -10.10 24.19 0.02
CA ARG A 390 -9.71 22.78 -0.03
C ARG A 390 -9.61 22.29 -1.46
N GLU A 391 -10.60 22.61 -2.29
CA GLU A 391 -10.63 22.22 -3.71
C GLU A 391 -9.46 22.83 -4.50
N LEU A 392 -9.15 24.10 -4.24
CA LEU A 392 -7.99 24.78 -4.85
C LEU A 392 -6.67 24.19 -4.35
N PHE A 393 -6.54 23.93 -3.05
CA PHE A 393 -5.33 23.33 -2.48
C PHE A 393 -5.08 21.94 -3.07
N LEU A 394 -6.12 21.11 -3.18
CA LEU A 394 -6.02 19.80 -3.81
C LEU A 394 -5.57 19.91 -5.27
N PHE A 395 -6.17 20.84 -6.03
CA PHE A 395 -5.80 21.04 -7.43
C PHE A 395 -4.32 21.39 -7.57
N LEU A 396 -3.83 22.34 -6.76
CA LEU A 396 -2.41 22.73 -6.76
C LEU A 396 -1.50 21.59 -6.31
N PHE A 397 -1.95 20.77 -5.36
CA PHE A 397 -1.21 19.62 -4.87
C PHE A 397 -1.06 18.54 -5.95
N CYS A 398 -2.17 18.11 -6.57
CA CYS A 398 -2.15 17.16 -7.70
C CYS A 398 -1.32 17.69 -8.87
N LEU A 399 -1.43 18.99 -9.20
CA LEU A 399 -0.64 19.62 -10.26
C LEU A 399 0.86 19.60 -9.94
N THR A 400 1.23 19.84 -8.68
CA THR A 400 2.64 19.80 -8.25
C THR A 400 3.19 18.38 -8.35
N LEU A 401 2.46 17.38 -7.85
CA LEU A 401 2.88 15.98 -7.95
C LEU A 401 2.96 15.50 -9.40
N PHE A 402 2.01 15.88 -10.27
CA PHE A 402 2.09 15.58 -11.70
C PHE A 402 3.42 16.03 -12.33
N PHE A 403 3.93 17.21 -11.97
CA PHE A 403 5.22 17.69 -12.48
C PHE A 403 6.41 16.95 -11.87
N VAL A 404 6.33 16.56 -10.59
CA VAL A 404 7.36 15.72 -9.94
C VAL A 404 7.42 14.34 -10.60
N ASP A 405 6.26 13.75 -10.88
CA ASP A 405 6.10 12.44 -11.50
C ASP A 405 6.68 12.35 -12.92
N LEU A 406 6.89 13.48 -13.60
CA LEU A 406 7.48 13.50 -14.95
C LEU A 406 8.86 12.83 -14.99
N VAL A 407 9.62 12.84 -13.90
CA VAL A 407 10.92 12.16 -13.81
C VAL A 407 10.79 10.63 -13.84
N MET A 408 9.67 10.08 -13.37
CA MET A 408 9.44 8.63 -13.30
C MET A 408 8.84 8.05 -14.58
N ILE A 409 8.40 8.91 -15.51
CA ILE A 409 7.89 8.50 -16.83
C ILE A 409 8.90 8.74 -17.96
N THR A 410 10.16 9.02 -17.65
CA THR A 410 11.22 9.02 -18.65
C THR A 410 11.70 7.60 -18.95
N GLU A 411 12.55 7.44 -19.95
CA GLU A 411 13.19 6.15 -20.31
C GLU A 411 14.00 5.55 -19.14
N GLY A 412 14.67 6.38 -18.34
CA GLY A 412 15.31 5.99 -17.08
C GLY A 412 14.40 6.00 -15.85
N GLY A 413 13.11 6.34 -16.02
CA GLY A 413 12.16 6.61 -14.94
C GLY A 413 11.82 5.38 -14.09
N MET A 414 11.87 4.18 -14.67
CA MET A 414 11.65 2.93 -13.94
C MET A 414 12.68 2.71 -12.82
N TYR A 415 13.93 3.14 -13.04
CA TYR A 415 14.98 3.07 -12.01
C TYR A 415 14.70 4.01 -10.83
N VAL A 416 14.19 5.22 -11.13
CA VAL A 416 13.80 6.21 -10.11
C VAL A 416 12.57 5.72 -9.34
N PHE A 417 11.59 5.17 -10.04
CA PHE A 417 10.40 4.55 -9.44
C PHE A 417 10.78 3.47 -8.43
N GLN A 418 11.68 2.55 -8.80
CA GLN A 418 12.12 1.50 -7.89
C GLN A 418 12.93 1.99 -6.71
N LEU A 419 13.77 3.01 -6.92
CA LEU A 419 14.50 3.66 -5.83
C LEU A 419 13.54 4.21 -4.77
N LEU A 420 12.50 4.91 -5.20
CA LEU A 420 11.47 5.47 -4.31
C LEU A 420 10.64 4.37 -3.64
N ASP A 421 10.13 3.40 -4.41
CA ASP A 421 9.32 2.31 -3.87
C ASP A 421 10.07 1.49 -2.83
N TYR A 422 11.35 1.19 -3.07
CA TYR A 422 12.17 0.36 -2.18
C TYR A 422 12.59 1.09 -0.90
N TYR A 423 13.08 2.34 -0.98
CA TYR A 423 13.65 3.04 0.18
C TYR A 423 12.69 4.01 0.88
N ALA A 424 11.82 4.68 0.13
CA ALA A 424 11.04 5.82 0.63
C ALA A 424 9.63 5.42 1.06
N CYS A 425 9.01 4.49 0.32
CA CYS A 425 7.61 4.09 0.51
C CYS A 425 7.41 2.83 1.35
N ASN A 426 8.46 2.04 1.60
CA ASN A 426 8.34 0.69 2.14
C ASN A 426 9.48 0.34 3.12
N GLY A 427 9.32 -0.77 3.84
CA GLY A 427 10.38 -1.33 4.67
C GLY A 427 10.70 -0.49 5.89
N ALA A 428 11.95 -0.03 5.99
CA ALA A 428 12.52 0.53 7.21
C ALA A 428 11.80 1.81 7.69
N CYS A 429 11.35 2.69 6.79
CA CYS A 429 10.69 3.95 7.17
C CYS A 429 9.33 3.71 7.84
N ILE A 430 8.49 2.84 7.29
CA ILE A 430 7.19 2.48 7.87
C ILE A 430 7.39 1.76 9.21
N LEU A 431 8.28 0.76 9.25
CA LEU A 431 8.56 0.00 10.47
C LEU A 431 9.06 0.91 11.60
N PHE A 432 9.95 1.86 11.28
CA PHE A 432 10.42 2.86 12.23
C PHE A 432 9.25 3.68 12.81
N LEU A 433 8.36 4.20 11.96
CA LEU A 433 7.20 4.96 12.46
C LEU A 433 6.28 4.11 13.33
N CYS A 434 6.01 2.86 12.96
CA CYS A 434 5.21 1.96 13.77
C CYS A 434 5.84 1.70 15.16
N VAL A 435 7.18 1.64 15.27
CA VAL A 435 7.87 1.53 16.58
C VAL A 435 7.59 2.77 17.42
N PHE A 436 7.84 3.95 16.88
CA PHE A 436 7.67 5.21 17.61
C PHE A 436 6.20 5.48 17.97
N GLU A 437 5.28 5.12 17.10
CA GLU A 437 3.85 5.19 17.34
C GLU A 437 3.44 4.28 18.49
N SER A 438 3.85 3.01 18.46
CA SER A 438 3.55 2.04 19.53
C SER A 438 4.13 2.47 20.87
N LEU A 439 5.34 3.03 20.88
CA LEU A 439 5.96 3.59 22.09
C LEU A 439 5.20 4.82 22.60
N ALA A 440 4.88 5.77 21.72
CA ALA A 440 4.20 6.99 22.10
C ALA A 440 2.78 6.73 22.62
N LEU A 441 2.00 5.88 21.96
CA LEU A 441 0.64 5.56 22.37
C LEU A 441 0.58 4.61 23.56
N GLY A 442 1.42 3.56 23.58
CA GLY A 442 1.41 2.57 24.65
C GLY A 442 2.01 3.07 25.97
N TRP A 443 3.17 3.72 25.92
CA TRP A 443 3.95 4.03 27.12
C TRP A 443 3.80 5.47 27.61
N ILE A 444 3.62 6.43 26.69
CA ILE A 444 3.43 7.84 27.05
C ILE A 444 1.93 8.11 27.26
N PHE A 445 1.14 7.98 26.19
CA PHE A 445 -0.30 8.26 26.26
C PHE A 445 -1.08 7.20 27.04
N GLY A 446 -0.65 5.94 27.05
CA GLY A 446 -1.31 4.85 27.79
C GLY A 446 -1.43 5.08 29.30
N ARG A 447 -0.70 6.04 29.88
CA ARG A 447 -0.91 6.49 31.28
C ARG A 447 -2.27 7.18 31.50
N TYR A 448 -2.85 7.71 30.41
CA TYR A 448 -4.09 8.48 30.41
C TYR A 448 -5.31 7.68 29.93
N SER A 449 -5.13 6.60 29.16
CA SER A 449 -6.20 5.71 28.70
C SER A 449 -5.82 4.24 28.90
N MET A 450 -6.59 3.52 29.72
CA MET A 450 -6.35 2.10 29.99
C MET A 450 -6.67 1.26 28.75
N GLN A 451 -7.71 1.62 28.00
CA GLN A 451 -8.08 0.97 26.75
C GLN A 451 -6.95 1.02 25.70
N ILE A 452 -6.34 2.19 25.48
CA ILE A 452 -5.22 2.36 24.53
C ILE A 452 -3.95 1.66 25.02
N SER A 453 -3.67 1.73 26.34
CA SER A 453 -2.56 1.00 26.96
C SER A 453 -2.71 -0.52 26.78
N CYS A 454 -3.92 -1.07 26.95
CA CYS A 454 -4.21 -2.49 26.79
C CYS A 454 -4.06 -2.97 25.34
N ILE A 455 -4.36 -2.13 24.35
CA ILE A 455 -4.18 -2.45 22.93
C ILE A 455 -2.70 -2.39 22.54
N SER A 456 -1.96 -1.40 23.05
CA SER A 456 -0.56 -1.13 22.69
C SER A 456 0.47 -1.81 23.61
N LYS A 457 0.11 -2.95 24.22
CA LYS A 457 0.97 -3.70 25.15
C LYS A 457 2.33 -4.09 24.55
N ASP A 458 3.26 -4.43 25.43
CA ASP A 458 4.65 -4.84 25.16
C ASP A 458 4.84 -5.79 23.96
N PRO A 459 3.98 -6.79 23.69
CA PRO A 459 4.15 -7.68 22.53
C PRO A 459 4.19 -6.95 21.18
N ASN A 460 3.39 -5.88 21.01
CA ASN A 460 3.37 -5.11 19.76
C ASN A 460 4.69 -4.36 19.59
N VAL A 461 5.13 -3.67 20.65
CA VAL A 461 6.38 -2.90 20.64
C VAL A 461 7.57 -3.80 20.34
N ILE A 462 7.64 -4.98 20.98
CA ILE A 462 8.69 -5.97 20.74
C ILE A 462 8.62 -6.46 19.28
N CYS A 463 7.43 -6.84 18.79
CA CYS A 463 7.24 -7.31 17.43
C CYS A 463 7.72 -6.30 16.37
N VAL A 464 7.27 -5.05 16.47
CA VAL A 464 7.63 -4.02 15.49
C VAL A 464 9.12 -3.69 15.59
N SER A 465 9.67 -3.64 16.81
CA SER A 465 11.11 -3.36 17.02
C SER A 465 11.99 -4.47 16.44
N VAL A 466 11.62 -5.74 16.64
CA VAL A 466 12.33 -6.89 16.06
C VAL A 466 12.25 -6.85 14.53
N SER A 467 11.07 -6.53 13.98
CA SER A 467 10.87 -6.41 12.53
C SER A 467 11.74 -5.28 11.94
N PHE A 468 11.80 -4.13 12.61
CA PHE A 468 12.63 -3.01 12.21
C PHE A 468 14.12 -3.35 12.25
N ILE A 469 14.62 -3.88 13.37
CA ILE A 469 16.03 -4.29 13.51
C ILE A 469 16.39 -5.33 12.45
N GLY A 470 15.53 -6.32 12.26
CA GLY A 470 15.71 -7.35 11.26
C GLY A 470 15.80 -6.79 9.84
N SER A 471 14.95 -5.80 9.49
CA SER A 471 15.00 -5.12 8.19
C SER A 471 16.33 -4.40 7.93
N LEU A 472 16.97 -3.87 8.98
CA LEU A 472 18.29 -3.26 8.88
C LEU A 472 19.41 -4.31 8.76
N VAL A 473 19.31 -5.40 9.51
CA VAL A 473 20.33 -6.48 9.51
C VAL A 473 20.38 -7.21 8.19
N GLN A 474 19.23 -7.47 7.56
CA GLN A 474 19.16 -8.18 6.26
C GLN A 474 19.10 -7.24 5.05
N TYR A 475 19.50 -5.98 5.21
CA TYR A 475 19.58 -5.04 4.11
C TYR A 475 20.45 -5.60 2.96
N LYS A 476 19.92 -5.53 1.73
CA LYS A 476 20.63 -5.84 0.50
C LYS A 476 20.54 -4.64 -0.44
N PRO A 477 21.62 -4.26 -1.13
CA PRO A 477 21.56 -3.22 -2.15
C PRO A 477 20.49 -3.51 -3.20
N LEU A 478 19.84 -2.45 -3.68
CA LEU A 478 18.81 -2.55 -4.70
C LEU A 478 19.41 -3.09 -6.01
N THR A 479 18.67 -3.97 -6.69
CA THR A 479 19.03 -4.49 -8.02
C THR A 479 17.79 -4.50 -8.91
N PHE A 480 17.99 -4.31 -10.22
CA PHE A 480 16.92 -4.36 -11.23
C PHE A 480 17.13 -5.55 -12.17
N ASN A 481 16.05 -6.31 -12.45
CA ASN A 481 16.04 -7.49 -13.33
C ASN A 481 17.23 -8.45 -13.12
N ARG A 482 17.66 -8.64 -11.86
CA ARG A 482 18.80 -9.49 -11.43
C ARG A 482 20.17 -9.16 -12.05
N SER A 483 20.25 -8.25 -13.02
CA SER A 483 21.42 -7.99 -13.86
C SER A 483 21.97 -6.58 -13.66
N TYR A 484 21.10 -5.59 -13.46
CA TYR A 484 21.51 -4.22 -13.22
C TYR A 484 21.73 -3.97 -11.72
N VAL A 485 22.95 -3.59 -11.37
CA VAL A 485 23.34 -3.22 -10.01
C VAL A 485 23.41 -1.70 -9.93
N TYR A 486 22.66 -1.12 -8.99
CA TYR A 486 22.62 0.32 -8.82
C TYR A 486 23.97 0.86 -8.33
N PRO A 487 24.45 1.99 -8.89
CA PRO A 487 25.66 2.67 -8.41
C PRO A 487 25.61 3.01 -6.92
N ALA A 488 26.77 3.05 -6.26
CA ALA A 488 26.86 3.31 -4.82
C ALA A 488 26.21 4.65 -4.40
N TRP A 489 26.34 5.69 -5.23
CA TRP A 489 25.72 7.00 -4.99
C TRP A 489 24.18 6.93 -4.96
N VAL A 490 23.58 6.00 -5.71
CA VAL A 490 22.14 5.78 -5.75
C VAL A 490 21.65 5.12 -4.47
N ASN A 491 22.39 4.14 -3.95
CA ASN A 491 22.09 3.54 -2.66
C ASN A 491 22.19 4.59 -1.53
N LEU A 492 23.18 5.49 -1.59
CA LEU A 492 23.27 6.63 -0.66
C LEU A 492 22.05 7.55 -0.78
N LEU A 493 21.64 7.89 -2.00
CA LEU A 493 20.43 8.68 -2.25
C LEU A 493 19.17 7.98 -1.72
N GLY A 494 19.05 6.66 -1.89
CA GLY A 494 17.98 5.86 -1.32
C GLY A 494 17.91 5.97 0.20
N TRP A 495 19.03 5.85 0.89
CA TRP A 495 19.09 6.06 2.34
C TRP A 495 18.76 7.50 2.75
N LEU A 496 19.16 8.51 1.98
CA LEU A 496 18.76 9.90 2.23
C LEU A 496 17.24 10.08 2.09
N LEU A 497 16.62 9.43 1.11
CA LEU A 497 15.16 9.42 0.94
C LEU A 497 14.48 8.73 2.12
N ALA A 498 14.97 7.58 2.58
CA ALA A 498 14.47 6.91 3.77
C ALA A 498 14.62 7.78 5.04
N LEU A 499 15.77 8.43 5.20
CA LEU A 499 16.06 9.32 6.34
C LEU A 499 15.20 10.59 6.32
N SER A 500 14.75 11.04 5.14
CA SER A 500 13.90 12.22 5.00
C SER A 500 12.57 12.12 5.76
N SER A 501 12.04 10.91 5.96
CA SER A 501 10.87 10.67 6.82
C SER A 501 11.27 10.24 8.23
N ILE A 502 12.25 9.33 8.37
CA ILE A 502 12.69 8.79 9.68
C ILE A 502 13.16 9.90 10.63
N VAL A 503 13.95 10.86 10.15
CA VAL A 503 14.53 11.92 10.99
C VAL A 503 13.49 12.96 11.44
N VAL A 504 12.38 13.10 10.73
CA VAL A 504 11.33 14.09 11.04
C VAL A 504 10.72 13.84 12.42
N ALA A 505 10.47 12.58 12.78
CA ALA A 505 9.90 12.23 14.09
C ALA A 505 10.79 12.67 15.28
N PRO A 506 12.05 12.19 15.42
CA PRO A 506 12.93 12.61 16.50
C PRO A 506 13.39 14.07 16.36
N GLY A 507 13.56 14.58 15.14
CA GLY A 507 13.96 15.96 14.88
C GLY A 507 12.92 16.96 15.38
N TRP A 508 11.63 16.70 15.13
CA TRP A 508 10.54 17.55 15.64
C TRP A 508 10.45 17.54 17.17
N ALA A 509 10.62 16.35 17.77
CA ALA A 509 10.69 16.22 19.22
C ALA A 509 11.84 17.07 19.80
N LEU A 510 13.02 17.03 19.19
CA LEU A 510 14.17 17.84 19.60
C LEU A 510 13.89 19.34 19.46
N ILE A 511 13.30 19.79 18.35
CA ILE A 511 12.93 21.20 18.15
C ILE A 511 11.98 21.68 19.26
N LYS A 512 10.94 20.91 19.59
CA LYS A 512 10.01 21.24 20.69
C LYS A 512 10.73 21.27 22.05
N LEU A 513 11.68 20.36 22.26
CA LEU A 513 12.47 20.29 23.48
C LEU A 513 13.48 21.42 23.60
N VAL A 514 13.94 22.04 22.52
CA VAL A 514 14.92 23.16 22.56
C VAL A 514 14.24 24.54 22.55
N THR A 515 13.13 24.71 21.82
CA THR A 515 12.50 26.02 21.58
C THR A 515 11.56 26.54 22.70
N GLY A 516 11.16 25.70 23.65
CA GLY A 516 10.34 26.13 24.78
C GLY A 516 11.04 27.16 25.71
N PRO A 517 10.28 27.89 26.54
CA PRO A 517 10.83 28.81 27.54
C PRO A 517 11.06 28.15 28.92
N ARG A 518 10.50 26.96 29.17
CA ARG A 518 10.52 26.28 30.48
C ARG A 518 11.71 25.35 30.68
N PRO A 519 12.15 25.05 31.91
CA PRO A 519 13.18 24.04 32.17
C PRO A 519 12.88 22.68 31.53
N LEU A 520 13.91 21.94 31.11
CA LEU A 520 13.78 20.72 30.30
C LEU A 520 12.81 19.68 30.91
N SER A 521 12.92 19.42 32.22
CA SER A 521 12.05 18.45 32.91
C SER A 521 10.56 18.83 32.85
N GLN A 522 10.23 20.10 33.13
CA GLN A 522 8.86 20.59 33.04
C GLN A 522 8.34 20.59 31.59
N ARG A 523 9.23 20.84 30.63
CA ARG A 523 8.91 20.85 29.20
C ARG A 523 8.57 19.45 28.69
N ILE A 524 9.38 18.44 29.05
CA ILE A 524 9.09 17.04 28.73
C ILE A 524 7.73 16.65 29.32
N HIS A 525 7.49 16.95 30.59
CA HIS A 525 6.21 16.63 31.23
C HIS A 525 5.02 17.28 30.52
N GLN A 526 5.14 18.56 30.12
CA GLN A 526 4.07 19.25 29.40
C GLN A 526 3.84 18.70 27.99
N LEU A 527 4.91 18.36 27.25
CA LEU A 527 4.80 17.85 25.88
C LEU A 527 4.33 16.39 25.81
N CYS A 528 4.41 15.66 26.93
CA CYS A 528 3.85 14.31 27.07
C CYS A 528 2.41 14.30 27.60
N GLN A 529 1.85 15.46 27.94
CA GLN A 529 0.47 15.56 28.40
C GLN A 529 -0.48 15.80 27.22
N PRO A 530 -1.62 15.10 27.19
CA PRO A 530 -2.66 15.39 26.21
C PRO A 530 -3.31 16.74 26.47
N GLU A 531 -3.84 17.34 25.41
CA GLU A 531 -4.58 18.59 25.48
C GLU A 531 -5.84 18.42 26.33
N SER A 532 -6.11 19.38 27.22
CA SER A 532 -7.27 19.36 28.12
C SER A 532 -8.64 19.42 27.41
N SER A 533 -8.64 19.76 26.12
CA SER A 533 -9.84 19.79 25.28
C SER A 533 -10.33 18.38 24.90
N LEU A 534 -9.45 17.38 24.99
CA LEU A 534 -9.82 15.99 24.72
C LEU A 534 -10.69 15.44 25.86
N PRO A 535 -11.73 14.63 25.56
CA PRO A 535 -12.57 14.04 26.59
C PRO A 535 -11.73 13.18 27.53
N ASN A 536 -11.76 13.46 28.84
CA ASN A 536 -10.93 12.75 29.81
C ASN A 536 -11.22 11.23 29.77
N PRO A 537 -10.27 10.38 29.32
CA PRO A 537 -10.52 8.97 29.09
C PRO A 537 -10.92 8.23 30.37
N LYS A 538 -10.26 8.57 31.50
CA LYS A 538 -10.53 7.97 32.81
C LYS A 538 -11.91 8.32 33.36
N GLU A 539 -12.40 9.52 33.07
CA GLU A 539 -13.70 9.98 33.54
C GLU A 539 -14.84 9.30 32.77
N LYS A 540 -14.65 9.06 31.47
CA LYS A 540 -15.59 8.25 30.66
C LYS A 540 -15.55 6.77 31.03
N GLU A 541 -14.36 6.19 31.24
CA GLU A 541 -14.24 4.80 31.73
C GLU A 541 -14.93 4.65 33.10
N LEU A 542 -14.74 5.61 34.03
CA LEU A 542 -15.45 5.61 35.32
C LEU A 542 -16.98 5.77 35.17
N GLN A 543 -17.44 6.62 34.26
CA GLN A 543 -18.87 6.81 34.00
C GLN A 543 -19.49 5.55 33.39
N HIS A 544 -18.78 4.86 32.50
CA HIS A 544 -19.26 3.60 31.91
C HIS A 544 -19.27 2.45 32.92
N LEU A 545 -18.25 2.36 33.79
CA LEU A 545 -18.22 1.38 34.89
C LEU A 545 -19.34 1.64 35.90
N ARG A 546 -19.56 2.91 36.31
CA ARG A 546 -20.69 3.28 37.17
C ARG A 546 -22.04 3.01 36.51
N GLY A 547 -22.17 3.23 35.21
CA GLY A 547 -23.39 2.92 34.45
C GLY A 547 -23.69 1.43 34.41
N ALA A 548 -22.68 0.60 34.17
CA ALA A 548 -22.81 -0.86 34.15
C ALA A 548 -23.08 -1.44 35.56
N GLU A 549 -22.49 -0.87 36.61
CA GLU A 549 -22.82 -1.20 38.01
C GLU A 549 -24.27 -0.81 38.34
N LEU A 550 -24.73 0.37 37.93
CA LEU A 550 -26.13 0.80 38.14
C LEU A 550 -27.12 -0.08 37.37
N GLU A 551 -26.84 -0.47 36.13
CA GLU A 551 -27.69 -1.41 35.39
C GLU A 551 -27.72 -2.78 36.08
N GLY A 552 -26.57 -3.27 36.56
CA GLY A 552 -26.48 -4.50 37.35
C GLY A 552 -27.21 -4.46 38.70
N PHE A 553 -27.39 -3.28 39.30
CA PHE A 553 -28.18 -3.05 40.51
C PHE A 553 -29.69 -2.87 40.23
N ILE A 554 -30.08 -2.54 39.00
CA ILE A 554 -31.49 -2.40 38.59
C ILE A 554 -32.05 -3.74 38.07
N THR A 555 -31.18 -4.65 37.61
CA THR A 555 -31.56 -5.97 37.09
C THR A 555 -31.41 -7.13 38.08
N ASN A 556 -30.95 -6.88 39.31
CA ASN A 556 -30.94 -7.83 40.45
C ASN A 556 -31.87 -7.31 41.54
#